data_AF-A0A7R9LR93-F1
#
_entry.id   AF-A0A7R9LR93-F1
#
_cell.length_a   1.000
_cell.length_b   1.000
_cell.length_c   1.000
_cell.angle_alpha   90.00
_cell.angle_beta   90.00
_cell.angle_gamma   90.00
#
_symmetry.space_group_name_H-M   'P 1'
#
loop_
_entity.id
_entity.type
_entity.pdbx_description
1 polymer ?
#
loop_
_entity_poly.entity_id
_entity_poly.type
_entity_poly.pdbx_seq_one_letter_code
_entity_poly.pdbx_strand_id
1 'polypeptide(L)'
;MAPRINQAGLDLIKTSEGFRSQIYDDLTGKVIAPGDKIQGKPTVGYGHNCNAKGYEGIELLEVISRERGEQLLLKDLVGFEDYVYGQVPFVNDNQFAAVSVLFLN
;
A
#
# COMPACT_ATOMS: atom_id res chain seq x y z
N MET A 1 1.25 -13.07 9.68
CA MET A 1 2.71 -13.16 9.58
C MET A 1 3.29 -11.77 9.43
N ALA A 2 4.54 -11.54 9.82
CA ALA A 2 5.25 -10.29 9.52
C ALA A 2 5.86 -10.38 8.12
N PRO A 3 5.96 -9.28 7.35
CA PRO A 3 6.62 -9.31 6.05
C PRO A 3 8.12 -9.60 6.22
N ARG A 4 8.70 -10.29 5.23
CA ARG A 4 10.10 -10.70 5.12
C ARG A 4 10.99 -9.61 4.53
N ILE A 5 10.42 -8.54 3.97
CA ILE A 5 11.18 -7.37 3.54
C ILE A 5 12.06 -6.82 4.68
N ASN A 6 13.30 -6.46 4.36
CA ASN A 6 14.21 -5.81 5.31
C ASN A 6 13.89 -4.31 5.47
N GLN A 7 14.48 -3.68 6.50
CA GLN A 7 14.20 -2.27 6.81
C GLN A 7 14.56 -1.33 5.66
N ALA A 8 15.68 -1.58 4.95
CA ALA A 8 16.10 -0.74 3.83
C ALA A 8 15.10 -0.77 2.67
N GLY A 9 14.53 -1.95 2.37
CA GLY A 9 13.47 -2.09 1.37
C GLY A 9 12.18 -1.41 1.80
N LEU A 10 11.81 -1.54 3.07
CA LEU A 10 10.63 -0.86 3.62
C LEU A 10 10.78 0.68 3.56
N ASP A 11 11.95 1.21 3.91
CA ASP A 11 12.23 2.64 3.87
C ASP A 11 12.23 3.19 2.43
N LEU A 12 12.73 2.40 1.48
CA LEU A 12 12.68 2.74 0.06
C LEU A 12 11.22 2.88 -0.42
N ILE A 13 10.36 1.90 -0.12
CA ILE A 13 8.93 1.95 -0.47
C ILE A 13 8.26 3.17 0.18
N LYS A 14 8.49 3.40 1.48
CA LYS A 14 7.90 4.56 2.17
C LYS A 14 8.33 5.89 1.53
N THR A 15 9.58 5.96 1.05
CA THR A 15 10.12 7.16 0.42
C THR A 15 9.62 7.33 -1.01
N SER A 16 9.45 6.25 -1.78
CA SER A 16 8.96 6.30 -3.17
C SER A 16 7.46 6.59 -3.23
N GLU A 17 6.65 5.87 -2.45
CA GLU A 17 5.19 5.99 -2.45
C GLU A 17 4.73 7.28 -1.77
N GLY A 18 5.44 7.68 -0.71
CA GLY A 18 5.02 8.77 0.16
C GLY A 18 3.79 8.42 1.01
N PHE A 19 3.60 9.16 2.10
CA PHE A 19 2.47 8.96 3.01
C PHE A 19 1.35 9.97 2.72
N ARG A 20 0.12 9.49 2.53
CA ARG A 20 -1.09 10.32 2.44
C ARG A 20 -2.08 9.94 3.53
N SER A 21 -2.36 10.86 4.45
CA SER A 21 -3.24 10.59 5.62
C SER A 21 -4.72 10.54 5.29
N GLN A 22 -5.15 11.17 4.18
CA GLN A 22 -6.53 11.21 3.74
C GLN A 22 -6.73 10.30 2.53
N ILE A 23 -7.91 9.71 2.43
CA ILE A 23 -8.29 8.91 1.27
C ILE A 23 -8.30 9.80 0.02
N TYR A 24 -7.67 9.30 -1.02
CA TYR A 24 -7.59 9.95 -2.31
C TYR A 24 -7.98 8.99 -3.43
N ASP A 25 -8.42 9.54 -4.55
CA ASP A 25 -8.64 8.81 -5.78
C ASP A 25 -7.29 8.61 -6.47
N ASP A 26 -6.86 7.36 -6.63
CA ASP A 26 -5.52 7.03 -7.18
C ASP A 26 -5.29 7.54 -8.61
N LEU A 27 -6.34 7.59 -9.43
CA LEU A 27 -6.27 8.03 -10.81
C LEU A 27 -6.08 9.54 -10.93
N THR A 28 -6.75 10.30 -10.06
CA THR A 28 -6.72 11.77 -10.11
C THR A 28 -5.76 12.39 -9.10
N GLY A 29 -5.32 11.62 -8.12
CA GLY A 29 -4.53 12.07 -6.99
C GLY A 29 -5.29 12.97 -6.00
N LYS A 30 -6.60 13.19 -6.17
CA LYS A 30 -7.37 14.13 -5.34
C LYS A 30 -7.93 13.45 -4.10
N VAL A 31 -7.92 14.17 -2.97
CA VAL A 31 -8.63 13.72 -1.76
C VAL A 31 -10.11 13.59 -2.08
N ILE A 32 -10.73 12.48 -1.66
CA ILE A 32 -12.15 12.22 -1.89
C ILE A 32 -12.97 12.96 -0.81
N ALA A 33 -13.94 13.75 -1.25
CA ALA A 33 -14.88 14.45 -0.37
C ALA A 33 -16.33 13.97 -0.59
N PRO A 34 -17.26 14.26 0.35
CA PRO A 34 -18.66 13.90 0.19
C PRO A 34 -19.26 14.51 -1.07
N GLY A 35 -19.86 13.67 -1.91
CA GLY A 35 -20.46 14.09 -3.18
C GLY A 35 -19.49 14.04 -4.38
N ASP A 36 -18.21 13.75 -4.17
CA ASP A 36 -17.27 13.53 -5.27
C ASP A 36 -17.60 12.26 -6.03
N LYS A 37 -17.45 12.33 -7.35
CA LYS A 37 -17.46 11.15 -8.21
C LYS A 37 -16.06 10.54 -8.22
N ILE A 38 -15.93 9.38 -7.60
CA ILE A 38 -14.71 8.57 -7.63
C ILE A 38 -14.53 8.02 -9.06
N GLN A 39 -13.36 8.26 -9.65
CA GLN A 39 -12.96 7.82 -10.99
C GLN A 39 -12.01 6.63 -10.95
N GLY A 40 -11.08 6.64 -10.00
CA GLY A 40 -10.13 5.57 -9.74
C GLY A 40 -10.56 4.66 -8.58
N LYS A 41 -9.57 4.21 -7.82
CA LYS A 41 -9.76 3.48 -6.56
C LYS A 41 -9.46 4.42 -5.38
N PRO A 42 -10.29 4.39 -4.32
CA PRO A 42 -9.97 5.05 -3.08
C PRO A 42 -8.73 4.41 -2.45
N THR A 43 -7.74 5.25 -2.16
CA THR A 43 -6.41 4.84 -1.72
C THR A 43 -5.95 5.71 -0.56
N VAL A 44 -5.15 5.17 0.37
CA VAL A 44 -4.65 5.91 1.55
C VAL A 44 -3.29 5.39 2.00
N GLY A 45 -2.60 6.12 2.87
CA GLY A 45 -1.32 5.69 3.44
C GLY A 45 -0.22 5.69 2.36
N TYR A 46 0.44 4.53 2.20
CA TYR A 46 1.47 4.27 1.20
C TYR A 46 0.90 3.45 0.04
N GLY A 47 -0.17 3.93 -0.59
CA GLY A 47 -0.80 3.25 -1.74
C GLY A 47 -1.80 2.14 -1.40
N HIS A 48 -2.33 2.10 -0.16
CA HIS A 48 -3.29 1.09 0.27
C HIS A 48 -4.66 1.28 -0.42
N ASN A 49 -5.09 0.30 -1.22
CA ASN A 49 -6.38 0.30 -1.92
C ASN A 49 -7.54 -0.12 -1.00
N CYS A 50 -8.39 0.83 -0.63
CA CYS A 50 -9.52 0.62 0.29
C CYS A 50 -10.64 -0.27 -0.27
N ASN A 51 -10.67 -0.52 -1.59
CA ASN A 51 -11.67 -1.40 -2.22
C ASN A 51 -11.19 -2.86 -2.37
N ALA A 52 -9.99 -3.20 -1.91
CA ALA A 52 -9.50 -4.57 -1.98
C ALA A 52 -10.37 -5.52 -1.13
N LYS A 53 -10.77 -6.67 -1.69
CA LYS A 53 -11.55 -7.68 -0.96
C LYS A 53 -10.82 -8.08 0.32
N GLY A 54 -11.53 -8.07 1.46
CA GLY A 54 -10.97 -8.45 2.78
C GLY A 54 -10.49 -7.27 3.64
N TYR A 55 -10.78 -6.03 3.23
CA TYR A 55 -10.49 -4.82 4.00
C TYR A 55 -11.79 -4.08 4.31
N GLU A 56 -12.38 -4.45 5.44
CA GLU A 56 -13.50 -3.72 6.05
C GLU A 56 -12.92 -2.72 7.06
N GLY A 57 -13.41 -1.47 7.06
CA GLY A 57 -13.17 -0.53 8.15
C GLY A 57 -12.18 0.60 7.90
N ILE A 58 -12.06 1.11 6.67
CA ILE A 58 -11.63 2.50 6.47
C ILE A 58 -12.83 3.27 5.91
N GLU A 59 -13.34 4.22 6.69
CA GLU A 59 -14.42 5.08 6.22
C GLU A 59 -13.88 6.12 5.24
N LEU A 60 -14.66 6.47 4.21
CA LEU A 60 -14.29 7.38 3.11
C LEU A 60 -13.77 8.77 3.55
N LEU A 61 -13.89 9.12 4.83
CA LEU A 61 -13.46 10.40 5.41
C LEU A 61 -12.46 10.23 6.56
N GLU A 62 -11.98 9.02 6.81
CA GLU A 62 -11.01 8.75 7.87
C GLU A 62 -9.67 9.41 7.55
N VAL A 63 -9.12 10.12 8.54
CA VAL A 63 -7.74 10.60 8.53
C VAL A 63 -6.92 9.62 9.33
N ILE A 64 -6.02 8.90 8.67
CA ILE A 64 -5.19 7.90 9.35
C ILE A 64 -3.88 8.52 9.85
N SER A 65 -3.37 7.99 10.96
CA SER A 65 -2.03 8.32 11.42
C SER A 65 -0.96 7.66 10.54
N ARG A 66 0.30 8.12 10.65
CA ARG A 66 1.41 7.51 9.93
C ARG A 66 1.60 6.06 10.38
N GLU A 67 1.51 5.79 11.68
CA GLU A 67 1.62 4.45 12.26
C GLU A 67 0.53 3.53 11.70
N ARG A 68 -0.70 4.02 11.56
CA ARG A 68 -1.79 3.27 10.92
C ARG A 68 -1.49 2.99 9.45
N GLY A 69 -0.97 3.97 8.71
CA GLY A 69 -0.52 3.79 7.33
C GLY A 69 0.59 2.74 7.20
N GLU A 70 1.51 2.70 8.16
CA GLU A 70 2.56 1.68 8.22
C GLU A 70 2.01 0.28 8.51
N GLN A 71 1.03 0.16 9.39
CA GLN A 71 0.34 -1.12 9.61
C GLN A 71 -0.35 -1.63 8.36
N LEU A 72 -0.99 -0.75 7.58
CA LEU A 72 -1.61 -1.09 6.30
C LEU A 72 -0.55 -1.55 5.29
N LEU A 73 0.54 -0.80 5.15
CA LEU A 73 1.65 -1.17 4.27
C LEU A 73 2.24 -2.54 4.62
N LEU A 74 2.47 -2.82 5.91
CA LEU A 74 2.97 -4.13 6.35
C LEU A 74 1.99 -5.26 6.03
N LYS A 75 0.68 -5.00 6.13
CA LYS A 75 -0.36 -5.98 5.79
C LYS A 75 -0.41 -6.25 4.29
N ASP A 76 -0.30 -5.21 3.46
CA ASP A 76 -0.26 -5.33 2.01
C ASP A 76 0.98 -6.10 1.54
N LEU A 77 2.13 -5.80 2.14
CA LEU A 77 3.39 -6.49 1.85
C LEU A 77 3.26 -7.98 2.11
N VAL A 78 2.71 -8.42 3.24
CA VAL A 78 2.51 -9.85 3.54
C VAL A 78 1.74 -10.56 2.42
N GLY A 79 0.62 -9.98 1.97
CA GLY A 79 -0.17 -10.56 0.88
C GLY A 79 0.59 -10.60 -0.45
N PHE A 80 1.43 -9.59 -0.71
CA PHE A 80 2.29 -9.55 -1.88
C PHE A 80 3.41 -10.59 -1.83
N GLU A 81 4.07 -10.78 -0.69
CA GLU A 81 5.14 -11.77 -0.57
C GLU A 81 4.59 -13.18 -0.79
N ASP A 82 3.42 -13.50 -0.24
CA ASP A 82 2.75 -14.79 -0.46
C ASP A 82 2.51 -15.05 -1.96
N TYR A 83 2.13 -14.02 -2.73
CA TYR A 83 1.97 -14.12 -4.17
C TYR A 83 3.30 -14.31 -4.91
N VAL A 84 4.30 -13.49 -4.63
CA VAL A 84 5.61 -13.52 -5.30
C VAL A 84 6.37 -14.81 -5.01
N TYR A 85 6.38 -15.30 -3.76
CA TYR A 85 7.00 -16.58 -3.42
C TYR A 85 6.35 -17.75 -4.16
N GLY A 86 5.05 -17.66 -4.46
CA GLY A 86 4.36 -18.65 -5.27
C GLY A 86 4.79 -18.66 -6.74
N GLN A 87 5.35 -17.57 -7.25
CA GLN A 87 5.73 -17.41 -8.66
C GLN A 87 7.25 -17.50 -8.90
N VAL A 88 8.06 -17.08 -7.93
CA VAL A 88 9.53 -17.02 -8.06
C VAL A 88 10.18 -17.49 -6.75
N PRO A 89 10.52 -18.79 -6.61
CA PRO A 89 11.06 -19.34 -5.36
C PRO A 89 12.52 -18.93 -5.05
N PHE A 90 13.18 -18.14 -5.90
CA PHE A 90 14.61 -17.80 -5.79
C PHE A 90 14.91 -16.29 -5.91
N VAL A 91 14.13 -15.45 -5.25
CA VAL A 91 14.40 -14.01 -5.16
C VAL A 91 15.10 -13.72 -3.83
N ASN A 92 16.29 -13.10 -3.86
CA ASN A 92 16.94 -12.64 -2.63
C ASN A 92 16.30 -11.31 -2.13
N ASP A 93 16.53 -10.94 -0.88
CA ASP A 93 15.86 -9.80 -0.21
C ASP A 93 15.93 -8.49 -1.01
N ASN A 94 17.05 -8.24 -1.72
CA ASN A 94 17.25 -7.03 -2.51
C ASN A 94 16.45 -7.05 -3.82
N GLN A 95 16.36 -8.22 -4.46
CA GLN A 95 15.53 -8.40 -5.65
C GLN A 95 14.03 -8.36 -5.30
N PHE A 96 13.66 -8.80 -4.09
CA PHE A 96 12.29 -8.67 -3.58
C PHE A 96 11.90 -7.21 -3.36
N ALA A 97 12.75 -6.42 -2.70
CA ALA A 97 12.51 -5.00 -2.50
C ALA A 97 12.38 -4.23 -3.84
N ALA A 98 13.20 -4.56 -4.84
CA ALA A 98 13.13 -3.94 -6.16
C ALA A 98 11.82 -4.25 -6.89
N VAL A 99 11.32 -5.50 -6.78
CA VAL A 99 10.04 -5.91 -7.38
C VAL A 99 8.86 -5.22 -6.67
N SER A 100 8.88 -5.13 -5.34
CA SER A 100 7.82 -4.43 -4.59
C SER A 100 7.69 -2.96 -5.01
N VAL A 101 8.80 -2.25 -5.24
CA VAL A 101 8.77 -0.85 -5.74
C VAL A 101 8.22 -0.76 -7.17
N LEU A 102 8.54 -1.74 -8.01
CA LEU A 102 8.11 -1.76 -9.42
C LEU A 102 6.61 -2.01 -9.61
N PHE A 103 5.96 -2.68 -8.66
CA PHE A 103 4.53 -3.05 -8.75
C PHE A 103 3.59 -2.06 -8.03
N LEU A 104 4.13 -1.11 -7.25
CA LEU A 104 3.36 -0.07 -6.57
C LEU A 104 3.26 1.24 -7.39
N ASN A 105 4.06 1.40 -8.46
CA ASN A 105 3.98 2.50 -9.43
C ASN A 105 3.01 2.22 -10.59
#